data_AF-D5KU42-F1
#
_entry.id   AF-D5KU42-F1
#
_cell.length_a   1.000
_cell.length_b   1.000
_cell.length_c   1.000
_cell.angle_alpha   90.00
_cell.angle_beta   90.00
_cell.angle_gamma   90.00
#
_symmetry.space_group_name_H-M   'P 1'
#
loop_
_entity.id
_entity.type
_entity.pdbx_description
1 polymer ?
#
loop_
_entity_poly.entity_id
_entity_poly.type
_entity_poly.pdbx_seq_one_letter_code
_entity_poly.pdbx_strand_id
1 'polypeptide(L)'
;IRFDDLLLNLASNEYFSAVKRNALKARIINTEFRDFKNGQYKIISFYAKKARGMMSRFVIQERINDPEQLKQFDVQGYYYSAEQSKPDNLVFLRDHPDE
;
A
#
# COMPACT_ATOMS: atom_id res chain seq x y z
N ILE A 1 16.69 -21.32 9.71
CA ILE A 1 15.65 -20.48 9.07
C ILE A 1 16.05 -19.05 9.35
N ARG A 2 16.56 -18.35 8.35
CA ARG A 2 16.98 -16.94 8.46
C ARG A 2 16.27 -16.18 7.35
N PHE A 3 16.16 -14.87 7.54
CA PHE A 3 15.41 -13.86 6.80
C PHE A 3 13.96 -13.75 7.31
N ASP A 4 13.70 -12.64 7.99
CA ASP A 4 12.35 -12.23 8.39
C ASP A 4 11.53 -12.04 7.12
N ASP A 5 10.73 -13.06 6.77
CA ASP A 5 9.89 -13.02 5.58
C ASP A 5 8.97 -11.78 5.66
N LEU A 6 8.88 -11.02 4.58
CA LEU A 6 8.01 -9.85 4.49
C LEU A 6 6.90 -10.09 3.49
N LEU A 7 5.67 -9.81 3.91
CA LEU A 7 4.49 -9.86 3.06
C LEU A 7 3.96 -8.45 2.84
N LEU A 8 4.13 -7.92 1.63
CA LEU A 8 3.45 -6.70 1.22
C LEU A 8 2.00 -7.03 0.82
N ASN A 9 1.04 -6.59 1.63
CA ASN A 9 -0.38 -6.80 1.40
C ASN A 9 -0.97 -5.70 0.50
N LEU A 10 -1.11 -6.02 -0.79
CA LEU A 10 -1.81 -5.20 -1.78
C LEU A 10 -3.22 -5.73 -2.11
N ALA A 11 -3.74 -6.70 -1.34
CA ALA A 11 -5.07 -7.23 -1.55
C ALA A 11 -6.15 -6.30 -0.96
N SER A 12 -7.41 -6.49 -1.38
CA SER A 12 -8.53 -5.89 -0.65
C SER A 12 -8.71 -6.57 0.70
N ASN A 13 -9.36 -5.89 1.65
CA ASN A 13 -9.70 -6.47 2.95
C ASN A 13 -10.57 -7.72 2.84
N GLU A 14 -11.49 -7.76 1.85
CA GLU A 14 -12.34 -8.93 1.60
C GLU A 14 -11.50 -10.16 1.25
N TYR A 15 -10.55 -10.05 0.32
CA TYR A 15 -9.67 -11.16 -0.03
C TYR A 15 -8.66 -11.48 1.08
N PHE A 16 -8.13 -10.47 1.75
CA PHE A 16 -7.15 -10.67 2.81
C PHE A 16 -7.75 -11.29 4.07
N SER A 17 -9.07 -11.15 4.28
CA SER A 17 -9.76 -11.80 5.40
C SER A 17 -9.76 -13.33 5.33
N ALA A 18 -9.61 -13.89 4.13
CA ALA A 18 -9.48 -15.33 3.91
C ALA A 18 -8.09 -15.88 4.27
N VAL A 19 -7.09 -15.00 4.46
CA VAL A 19 -5.72 -15.40 4.79
C VAL A 19 -5.61 -15.71 6.28
N LYS A 20 -5.11 -16.90 6.61
CA LYS A 20 -4.81 -17.29 8.00
C LYS A 20 -3.54 -16.58 8.50
N ARG A 21 -3.68 -15.36 8.99
CA ARG A 21 -2.57 -14.51 9.48
C ARG A 21 -1.66 -15.23 10.47
N ASN A 22 -2.24 -15.98 11.40
CA ASN A 22 -1.51 -16.72 12.44
C ASN A 22 -0.63 -17.86 11.90
N ALA A 23 -0.87 -18.30 10.65
CA ALA A 23 -0.05 -19.30 9.98
C ALA A 23 1.09 -18.67 9.16
N LEU A 24 1.07 -17.35 8.93
CA LEU A 24 2.13 -16.64 8.23
C LEU A 24 3.28 -16.35 9.20
N LYS A 25 4.47 -16.87 8.88
CA LYS A 25 5.71 -16.55 9.60
C LYS A 25 6.40 -15.34 8.96
N ALA A 26 5.66 -14.24 8.77
CA ALA A 26 6.14 -13.07 8.05
C ALA A 26 5.64 -11.75 8.68
N ARG A 27 6.46 -10.69 8.61
CA ARG A 27 6.03 -9.31 8.90
C ARG A 27 5.14 -8.83 7.76
N ILE A 28 3.97 -8.29 8.08
CA ILE A 28 2.98 -7.86 7.06
C ILE A 28 3.00 -6.35 6.96
N ILE A 29 3.31 -5.82 5.78
CA ILE A 29 3.18 -4.40 5.46
C ILE A 29 1.87 -4.18 4.70
N ASN A 30 0.97 -3.38 5.25
CA ASN A 30 -0.28 -3.01 4.61
C ASN A 30 -0.13 -1.65 3.91
N THR A 31 -0.83 -1.48 2.80
CA THR A 31 -0.91 -0.20 2.09
C THR A 31 -2.35 0.28 1.96
N GLU A 32 -2.57 1.56 2.18
CA GLU A 32 -3.84 2.23 1.93
C GLU A 32 -3.65 3.37 0.94
N PHE A 33 -4.46 3.38 -0.11
CA PHE A 33 -4.47 4.43 -1.12
C PHE A 33 -5.74 5.24 -0.95
N ARG A 34 -5.61 6.54 -0.67
CA ARG A 34 -6.71 7.44 -0.39
C ARG A 34 -6.65 8.64 -1.34
N ASP A 35 -7.79 9.02 -1.87
CA ASP A 35 -7.95 10.18 -2.73
C ASP A 35 -8.71 11.27 -1.99
N PHE A 36 -8.35 12.54 -2.22
CA PHE A 36 -9.07 13.67 -1.68
C PHE A 36 -10.41 13.83 -2.39
N LYS A 37 -11.51 13.79 -1.64
CA LYS A 37 -12.86 13.99 -2.16
C LYS A 37 -13.79 14.55 -1.09
N ASN A 38 -14.50 15.62 -1.42
CA ASN A 38 -15.46 16.28 -0.52
C ASN A 38 -14.84 16.70 0.82
N GLY A 39 -13.65 17.31 0.79
CA GLY A 39 -13.00 17.88 1.98
C GLY A 39 -12.21 16.88 2.84
N GLN A 40 -12.09 15.62 2.44
CA GLN A 40 -11.32 14.63 3.19
C GLN A 40 -10.74 13.53 2.28
N TYR A 41 -9.67 12.87 2.75
CA TYR A 41 -9.13 11.68 2.12
C TYR A 41 -10.01 10.46 2.40
N LYS A 42 -10.36 9.73 1.34
CA LYS A 42 -11.13 8.48 1.43
C LYS A 42 -10.55 7.43 0.50
N ILE A 43 -10.72 6.15 0.84
CA ILE A 43 -10.45 5.06 -0.10
C ILE A 43 -11.55 5.08 -1.16
N ILE A 44 -11.19 5.39 -2.40
CA ILE A 44 -12.08 5.24 -3.55
C ILE A 44 -11.73 3.93 -4.24
N SER A 45 -12.61 2.92 -4.11
CA SER A 45 -12.31 1.52 -4.48
C SER A 45 -11.75 1.32 -5.89
N PHE A 46 -12.20 2.10 -6.87
CA PHE A 46 -11.69 2.02 -8.23
C PHE A 46 -10.21 2.46 -8.33
N TYR A 47 -9.87 3.62 -7.77
CA TYR A 47 -8.50 4.12 -7.75
C TYR A 47 -7.59 3.28 -6.86
N ALA A 48 -8.07 2.85 -5.69
CA ALA A 48 -7.29 1.99 -4.81
C ALA A 48 -6.91 0.65 -5.46
N LYS A 49 -7.79 0.06 -6.28
CA LYS A 49 -7.46 -1.14 -7.08
C LYS A 49 -6.36 -0.86 -8.10
N LYS A 50 -6.44 0.26 -8.83
CA LYS A 50 -5.39 0.68 -9.77
C LYS A 50 -4.06 0.94 -9.05
N ALA A 51 -4.10 1.67 -7.94
CA ALA A 51 -2.92 2.02 -7.15
C ALA A 51 -2.20 0.79 -6.58
N ARG A 52 -2.93 -0.24 -6.14
CA ARG A 52 -2.34 -1.54 -5.76
C ARG A 52 -1.58 -2.19 -6.92
N GLY A 53 -2.15 -2.19 -8.12
CA GLY A 53 -1.46 -2.67 -9.32
C GLY A 53 -0.19 -1.86 -9.63
N MET A 54 -0.27 -0.54 -9.50
CA MET A 54 0.88 0.35 -9.70
C MET A 54 1.98 0.12 -8.65
N MET A 55 1.63 -0.04 -7.38
CA MET A 55 2.58 -0.36 -6.31
C MET A 55 3.27 -1.71 -6.58
N SER A 56 2.51 -2.73 -6.99
CA SER A 56 3.10 -4.02 -7.37
C SER A 56 4.08 -3.87 -8.53
N ARG A 57 3.73 -3.09 -9.55
CA ARG A 57 4.61 -2.80 -10.69
C ARG A 57 5.86 -2.04 -10.24
N PHE A 58 5.71 -1.00 -9.42
CA PHE A 58 6.81 -0.20 -8.86
C PHE A 58 7.80 -1.08 -8.09
N VAL A 59 7.31 -1.95 -7.20
CA VAL A 59 8.15 -2.89 -6.44
C VAL A 59 9.00 -3.77 -7.36
N ILE A 60 8.41 -4.28 -8.44
CA ILE A 60 9.11 -5.14 -9.40
C ILE A 60 10.12 -4.34 -10.24
N GLN A 61 9.73 -3.18 -10.75
CA GLN A 61 10.55 -2.36 -11.65
C GLN A 61 11.76 -1.77 -10.94
N GLU A 62 11.55 -1.20 -9.75
CA GLU A 62 12.60 -0.58 -8.94
C GLU A 62 13.36 -1.59 -8.08
N ARG A 63 13.01 -2.88 -8.17
CA ARG A 63 13.66 -3.99 -7.44
C ARG A 63 13.71 -3.73 -5.93
N ILE A 64 12.60 -3.25 -5.38
CA ILE A 64 12.47 -2.91 -3.97
C ILE A 64 12.73 -4.14 -3.11
N ASN A 65 13.69 -4.04 -2.20
CA ASN A 65 14.07 -5.11 -1.27
C ASN A 65 14.03 -4.68 0.21
N ASP A 66 13.76 -3.40 0.47
CA ASP A 66 13.56 -2.83 1.80
C ASP A 66 12.17 -2.16 1.86
N PRO A 67 11.30 -2.53 2.83
CA PRO A 67 9.98 -1.91 2.98
C PRO A 67 10.04 -0.39 3.18
N GLU A 68 11.14 0.18 3.68
CA GLU A 68 11.28 1.63 3.82
C GLU A 68 11.29 2.34 2.46
N GLN A 69 11.78 1.68 1.40
CA GLN A 69 11.79 2.24 0.04
C GLN A 69 10.38 2.34 -0.56
N LEU A 70 9.38 1.61 -0.05
CA LEU A 70 7.99 1.72 -0.50
C LEU A 70 7.43 3.14 -0.31
N LYS A 71 7.98 3.90 0.64
CA LYS A 71 7.60 5.30 0.90
C LYS A 71 7.95 6.24 -0.26
N GLN A 72 8.79 5.81 -1.21
CA GLN A 72 9.15 6.55 -2.41
C GLN A 72 8.13 6.42 -3.55
N PHE A 73 7.07 5.61 -3.37
CA PHE A 73 6.02 5.47 -4.37
C PHE A 73 5.31 6.81 -4.63
N ASP A 74 5.47 7.34 -5.84
CA ASP A 74 4.99 8.64 -6.28
C ASP A 74 4.15 8.58 -7.59
N VAL A 75 3.73 7.38 -7.97
CA VAL A 75 3.09 7.13 -9.27
C VAL A 75 1.69 7.76 -9.34
N GLN A 76 1.38 8.45 -10.44
CA GLN A 76 0.10 9.13 -10.69
C GLN A 76 -0.32 10.11 -9.59
N GLY A 77 0.65 10.81 -8.98
CA GLY A 77 0.39 11.86 -7.99
C GLY A 77 0.04 11.33 -6.59
N TYR A 78 0.18 10.03 -6.35
CA TYR A 78 0.19 9.52 -4.98
C TYR A 78 1.46 9.99 -4.25
N TYR A 79 1.39 10.16 -2.93
CA TYR A 79 2.56 10.40 -2.08
C TYR A 79 2.37 9.77 -0.71
N TYR A 80 3.48 9.38 -0.07
CA TYR A 80 3.46 8.83 1.29
C TYR A 80 3.07 9.88 2.33
N SER A 81 2.14 9.54 3.23
CA SER A 81 1.77 10.37 4.38
C SER A 81 2.36 9.80 5.67
N ALA A 82 3.41 10.42 6.18
CA ALA A 82 4.01 10.04 7.47
C ALA A 82 3.03 10.20 8.63
N GLU A 83 2.22 11.27 8.62
CA GLU A 83 1.25 11.58 9.66
C GLU A 83 0.15 10.51 9.80
N GLN A 84 -0.33 9.96 8.68
CA GLN A 84 -1.42 8.98 8.67
C GLN A 84 -0.91 7.53 8.70
N SER A 85 0.40 7.32 8.58
CA SER A 85 1.02 6.00 8.55
C SER A 85 1.41 5.48 9.93
N LYS A 86 1.53 4.16 10.03
CA LYS A 86 2.09 3.42 11.17
C LYS A 86 3.21 2.50 10.67
N PRO A 87 4.04 1.91 11.55
CA PRO A 87 5.20 1.10 11.13
C PRO A 87 4.90 0.00 10.09
N ASP A 88 3.72 -0.61 10.15
CA ASP A 88 3.29 -1.70 9.25
C ASP A 88 2.05 -1.34 8.41
N ASN A 89 1.67 -0.06 8.39
CA ASN A 89 0.53 0.45 7.63
C ASN A 89 0.94 1.76 6.96
N LEU A 90 1.24 1.68 5.66
CA LEU A 90 1.66 2.82 4.86
C LEU A 90 0.43 3.43 4.18
N VAL A 91 0.22 4.72 4.38
CA VAL A 91 -0.86 5.49 3.76
C VAL A 91 -0.28 6.35 2.65
N PHE A 92 -0.86 6.22 1.46
CA PHE A 92 -0.55 7.03 0.29
C PHE A 92 -1.77 7.87 -0.06
N LEU A 93 -1.56 9.18 -0.19
CA LEU A 93 -2.60 10.16 -0.48
C LEU A 93 -2.46 10.68 -1.91
N ARG A 94 -3.57 11.10 -2.50
CA ARG A 94 -3.58 11.79 -3.79
C ARG A 94 -4.61 12.92 -3.77
N ASP A 95 -4.17 14.12 -4.13
CA ASP A 95 -4.96 15.35 -3.96
C ASP A 95 -5.93 15.60 -5.12
N HIS A 96 -5.51 15.21 -6.33
CA HIS A 96 -6.25 15.44 -7.57
C HIS A 96 -6.35 14.11 -8.34
N PRO A 97 -7.36 13.27 -8.05
CA PRO A 97 -7.61 12.12 -8.89
C PRO A 97 -8.06 12.60 -10.28
N ASP A 98 -7.40 12.12 -11.34
CA ASP A 98 -7.91 12.29 -12.70
C ASP A 98 -9.34 11.70 -12.78
N GLU A 99 -10.28 12.49 -13.32
CA GLU A 99 -11.70 12.11 -13.49
C GLU A 99 -11.87 10.87 -14.37
#